data_AF-A0A2U1W266-F1
#
_entry.id   AF-A0A2U1W266-F1
#
_cell.length_a   1.000
_cell.length_b   1.000
_cell.length_c   1.000
_cell.angle_alpha   90.00
_cell.angle_beta   90.00
_cell.angle_gamma   90.00
#
_symmetry.space_group_name_H-M   'P 1'
#
loop_
_entity.id
_entity.type
_entity.pdbx_description
1 polymer ?
#
loop_
_entity_poly.entity_id
_entity_poly.type
_entity_poly.pdbx_seq_one_letter_code
_entity_poly.pdbx_strand_id
1 'polypeptide(L)' 'METFEAVGDPGLLHQKNALAGWIALIAEDRGLGAEEIAPIAEIDRELAAAILGGTVMGVPLSVLDRTLRTLENRPH' A
#
# COMPACT_ATOMS: atom_id res chain seq x y z
N MET A 1 7.30 -0.08 35.09
CA MET A 1 7.08 -0.89 33.88
C MET A 1 6.42 0.04 32.89
N GLU A 2 7.23 0.77 32.14
CA GLU A 2 6.77 1.82 31.23
C GLU A 2 6.25 1.17 29.94
N THR A 3 4.93 1.09 29.79
CA THR A 3 4.28 0.80 28.52
C THR A 3 4.32 2.07 27.68
N PHE A 4 5.36 2.22 26.87
CA PHE A 4 5.36 3.14 25.74
C PHE A 4 4.38 2.61 24.68
N GLU A 5 3.16 3.13 24.72
CA GLU A 5 2.16 2.92 23.67
C GLU A 5 2.69 3.43 22.32
N ALA A 6 2.77 2.51 21.35
CA ALA A 6 2.46 2.73 19.93
C ALA A 6 3.12 3.92 19.17
N VAL A 7 4.36 4.30 19.48
CA VAL A 7 5.20 4.98 18.48
C VAL A 7 5.83 3.92 17.58
N GLY A 8 5.03 3.46 16.60
CA GLY A 8 5.44 2.73 15.40
C GLY A 8 6.32 1.51 15.61
N ASP A 9 5.72 0.32 15.63
CA ASP A 9 6.49 -0.91 15.45
C ASP A 9 7.31 -0.80 14.14
N PRO A 10 8.65 -0.72 14.22
CA PRO A 10 9.48 -0.45 13.05
C PRO A 10 9.44 -1.61 12.06
N GLY A 11 9.17 -2.83 12.53
CA GLY A 11 8.96 -4.01 11.69
C GLY A 11 7.70 -3.87 10.84
N LEU A 12 6.58 -3.46 11.45
CA LEU A 12 5.33 -3.21 10.76
C LEU A 12 5.47 -2.10 9.73
N LEU A 13 6.10 -0.97 10.08
CA LEU A 13 6.32 0.11 9.13
C LEU A 13 7.23 -0.33 7.97
N HIS A 14 8.27 -1.10 8.26
CA HIS A 14 9.14 -1.67 7.22
C HIS A 14 8.37 -2.59 6.27
N GLN A 15 7.51 -3.47 6.82
CA GLN A 15 6.66 -4.35 6.02
C GLN A 15 5.67 -3.56 5.15
N LYS A 16 5.03 -2.52 5.70
CA LYS A 16 4.14 -1.64 4.95
C LYS A 16 4.88 -0.95 3.80
N ASN A 17 6.07 -0.41 4.05
CA ASN A 17 6.90 0.23 3.02
C ASN A 17 7.30 -0.75 1.93
N ALA A 18 7.64 -2.00 2.28
CA ALA A 18 7.96 -3.03 1.30
C ALA A 18 6.77 -3.34 0.39
N LEU A 19 5.57 -3.53 0.95
CA LEU A 19 4.36 -3.77 0.15
C LEU A 19 4.02 -2.57 -0.75
N ALA A 20 4.13 -1.35 -0.22
CA ALA A 20 3.93 -0.13 -0.99
C ALA A 20 4.89 -0.03 -2.17
N GLY A 21 6.16 -0.40 -1.97
CA GLY A 21 7.17 -0.46 -3.02
C GLY A 21 6.81 -1.46 -4.13
N TRP A 22 6.35 -2.67 -3.77
CA TRP A 22 5.89 -3.64 -4.77
C TRP A 22 4.67 -3.17 -5.55
N ILE A 23 3.71 -2.55 -4.87
CA ILE A 23 2.52 -1.98 -5.51
C ILE A 23 2.93 -0.89 -6.50
N ALA A 24 3.82 0.02 -6.09
CA ALA A 24 4.32 1.09 -6.95
C ALA A 24 5.07 0.55 -8.18
N LEU A 25 5.89 -0.48 -8.01
CA LEU A 25 6.62 -1.11 -9.10
C LEU A 25 5.67 -1.74 -10.13
N ILE A 26 4.67 -2.51 -9.67
CA ILE A 26 3.66 -3.11 -10.57
C ILE A 26 2.82 -2.03 -11.25
N ALA A 27 2.47 -0.97 -10.52
CA ALA A 27 1.73 0.15 -11.08
C ALA A 27 2.52 0.86 -12.19
N GLU A 28 3.81 1.12 -11.96
CA GLU A 28 4.71 1.71 -12.95
C GLU A 28 4.85 0.83 -14.20
N ASP A 29 5.13 -0.47 -14.03
CA ASP A 29 5.23 -1.45 -15.11
C ASP A 29 3.99 -1.47 -16.00
N ARG A 30 2.81 -1.26 -15.41
CA ARG A 30 1.51 -1.29 -16.08
C ARG A 30 0.98 0.07 -16.51
N GLY A 31 1.71 1.15 -16.23
CA GLY A 31 1.25 2.52 -16.49
C GLY A 31 0.00 2.92 -15.68
N LEU A 32 -0.21 2.33 -14.50
CA LEU A 32 -1.36 2.60 -13.63
C LEU A 32 -1.07 3.75 -12.66
N GLY A 33 -1.99 4.70 -12.57
CA GLY A 33 -1.97 5.78 -11.57
C GLY A 33 -2.95 5.53 -10.42
N ALA A 34 -3.02 6.47 -9.49
CA ALA A 34 -3.96 6.40 -8.36
C ALA A 34 -5.44 6.29 -8.82
N GLU A 35 -5.80 6.96 -9.93
CA GLU A 35 -7.13 6.87 -10.55
C GLU A 35 -7.51 5.44 -10.97
N GLU A 36 -6.53 4.67 -11.44
CA GLU A 36 -6.73 3.30 -11.92
C GLU A 36 -6.66 2.29 -10.78
N ILE A 37 -5.75 2.50 -9.82
CA ILE A 37 -5.59 1.59 -8.67
C ILE A 37 -6.77 1.67 -7.72
N ALA A 38 -7.32 2.87 -7.47
CA ALA A 38 -8.43 3.09 -6.57
C ALA A 38 -9.62 2.14 -6.84
N PRO A 39 -10.20 2.09 -8.06
CA PRO A 39 -11.29 1.16 -8.36
C PRO A 39 -10.84 -0.31 -8.40
N ILE A 40 -9.59 -0.62 -8.78
CA ILE A 40 -9.08 -2.00 -8.79
C ILE A 40 -9.01 -2.57 -7.38
N ALA A 41 -8.49 -1.79 -6.43
CA ALA A 41 -8.27 -2.21 -5.05
C ALA A 41 -9.45 -1.89 -4.11
N GLU A 42 -10.53 -1.30 -4.64
CA GLU A 42 -11.69 -0.83 -3.87
C GLU A 42 -11.30 0.12 -2.72
N ILE A 43 -10.42 1.07 -3.03
CA ILE A 43 -9.95 2.11 -2.11
C ILE A 43 -10.20 3.50 -2.73
N ASP A 44 -10.15 4.54 -1.89
CA ASP A 44 -10.19 5.91 -2.39
C ASP A 44 -8.87 6.30 -3.10
N ARG A 45 -8.98 7.27 -4.00
CA ARG A 45 -7.86 7.85 -4.76
C ARG A 45 -6.75 8.39 -3.87
N GLU A 46 -7.08 9.09 -2.79
CA GLU A 46 -6.08 9.65 -1.86
C GLU A 46 -5.29 8.53 -1.20
N LEU A 47 -5.97 7.44 -0.82
CA LEU A 47 -5.32 6.26 -0.26
C LEU A 47 -4.41 5.59 -1.30
N ALA A 48 -4.88 5.45 -2.55
CA ALA A 48 -4.06 4.92 -3.64
C ALA A 48 -2.82 5.79 -3.90
N ALA A 49 -2.97 7.12 -3.92
CA ALA A 49 -1.86 8.07 -4.08
C ALA A 49 -0.87 7.99 -2.91
N ALA A 50 -1.36 7.84 -1.67
CA ALA A 50 -0.52 7.67 -0.49
C ALA A 50 0.31 6.38 -0.56
N ILE A 51 -0.30 5.27 -1.01
CA ILE A 51 0.40 3.99 -1.22
C ILE A 51 1.49 4.14 -2.29
N LEU A 52 1.15 4.70 -3.45
CA LEU A 52 2.11 4.93 -4.54
C LEU A 52 3.24 5.89 -4.14
N GLY A 53 2.94 6.88 -3.30
CA GLY A 53 3.92 7.82 -2.75
C GLY A 53 4.67 7.32 -1.51
N GLY A 54 4.46 6.06 -1.09
CA GLY A 54 5.13 5.46 0.07
C GLY A 54 4.70 6.03 1.44
N THR A 55 3.62 6.82 1.51
CA THR A 55 3.12 7.41 2.75
C THR A 55 2.14 6.46 3.44
N VAL A 56 2.66 5.37 4.01
CA VAL A 56 1.84 4.22 4.47
C VAL A 56 1.67 4.08 5.98
N MET A 57 2.11 5.07 6.77
CA MET A 57 2.03 5.00 8.24
C MET A 57 0.60 4.73 8.74
N GLY A 58 -0.38 5.48 8.20
CA GLY A 58 -1.81 5.33 8.53
C GLY A 58 -2.54 4.23 7.75
N VAL A 59 -1.89 3.56 6.80
CA VAL A 59 -2.53 2.57 5.94
C VAL A 59 -2.53 1.21 6.63
N PRO A 60 -3.68 0.52 6.78
CA PRO A 60 -3.70 -0.82 7.33
C PRO A 60 -2.89 -1.80 6.48
N LEU A 61 -2.13 -2.70 7.12
CA LEU A 61 -1.32 -3.69 6.40
C LEU A 61 -2.18 -4.60 5.49
N SER A 62 -3.38 -4.96 5.95
CA SER A 62 -4.33 -5.77 5.17
C SER A 62 -4.80 -5.09 3.89
N VAL A 63 -4.88 -3.75 3.87
CA VAL A 63 -5.22 -3.00 2.65
C VAL A 63 -4.08 -3.14 1.64
N LEU A 64 -2.82 -2.98 2.07
CA LEU A 64 -1.64 -3.15 1.21
C LEU A 64 -1.54 -4.58 0.65
N ASP A 65 -1.70 -5.60 1.49
CA ASP A 65 -1.67 -7.01 1.06
C ASP A 65 -2.77 -7.30 0.04
N ARG A 66 -4.00 -6.83 0.29
CA ARG A 66 -5.12 -6.98 -0.64
C ARG A 66 -4.87 -6.26 -1.96
N THR A 67 -4.40 -5.01 -1.93
CA THR A 67 -4.08 -4.23 -3.13
C THR A 67 -3.04 -4.96 -3.97
N LEU A 68 -1.95 -5.42 -3.35
CA LEU A 68 -0.90 -6.15 -4.05
C LEU A 68 -1.45 -7.43 -4.70
N ARG A 69 -2.16 -8.26 -3.95
CA ARG A 69 -2.77 -9.50 -4.49
C ARG A 69 -3.72 -9.22 -5.64
N THR A 70 -4.54 -8.17 -5.56
CA THR A 70 -5.48 -7.83 -6.64
C THR A 70 -4.75 -7.43 -7.91
N LEU A 71 -3.65 -6.68 -7.79
CA LEU A 71 -2.82 -6.32 -8.94
C LEU A 71 -2.12 -7.55 -9.52
N GLU A 72 -1.53 -8.42 -8.69
CA GLU A 72 -0.88 -9.66 -9.16
C GLU A 72 -1.83 -10.60 -9.91
N ASN A 73 -3.10 -10.69 -9.48
CA ASN A 73 -4.10 -11.59 -10.08
C ASN A 73 -4.78 -11.05 -11.36
N ARG A 74 -4.52 -9.80 -11.75
CA ARG A 74 -5.07 -9.23 -12.98
C ARG A 74 -4.17 -9.56 -14.19
N PRO A 75 -4.68 -10.30 -15.20
CA PRO A 75 -4.00 -10.39 -16.49
C PRO A 75 -4.04 -9.03 -17.21
N HIS A 76 -2.97 -8.72 -17.92
CA HIS A 76 -2.80 -7.48 -18.72
C HIS A 76 -3.74 -7.46 -19.93
#